data_AF-A0A535T489-F1
#
_entry.id   AF-A0A535T489-F1
#
_cell.length_a   1.000
_cell.length_b   1.000
_cell.length_c   1.000
_cell.angle_alpha   90.00
_cell.angle_beta   90.00
_cell.angle_gamma   90.00
#
_symmetry.space_group_name_H-M   'P 1'
#
loop_
_entity.id
_entity.type
_entity.pdbx_description
1 polymer ?
#
loop_
_entity_poly.entity_id
_entity_poly.type
_entity_poly.pdbx_seq_one_letter_code
_entity_poly.pdbx_strand_id
1 'polypeptide(L)' 'MINGAHAIIYSHDPEADRTFFKEVLGLHHVDAGGGWLIFALPPAEVAVHPAEPGKPGHELFL' A
#
# COMPACT_ATOMS: atom_id res chain seq x y z
N MET A 1 -21.67 9.27 -4.34
CA MET A 1 -20.88 9.42 -3.10
C MET A 1 -19.82 8.33 -3.12
N ILE A 2 -18.54 8.67 -2.95
CA ILE A 2 -17.43 7.71 -2.93
C ILE A 2 -17.17 7.36 -1.45
N ASN A 3 -17.18 6.07 -1.12
CA ASN A 3 -17.13 5.57 0.26
C ASN A 3 -15.85 4.80 0.57
N GLY A 4 -14.85 4.80 -0.31
CA GLY A 4 -13.62 4.01 -0.20
C GLY A 4 -12.80 4.12 -1.47
N ALA A 5 -11.51 3.81 -1.41
CA ALA A 5 -10.61 3.80 -2.55
C ALA A 5 -9.50 2.77 -2.32
N HIS A 6 -8.94 2.23 -3.40
CA HIS A 6 -7.66 1.56 -3.37
C HIS A 6 -6.57 2.60 -3.60
N ALA A 7 -5.69 2.81 -2.62
CA ALA A 7 -4.58 3.73 -2.73
C ALA A 7 -3.27 2.98 -2.95
N ILE A 8 -2.41 3.51 -3.83
CA ILE A 8 -1.05 3.00 -4.01
C ILE A 8 -0.07 4.08 -3.56
N ILE A 9 0.86 3.71 -2.68
CA ILE A 9 2.01 4.53 -2.30
C ILE A 9 3.25 4.02 -3.04
N TYR A 10 3.95 4.88 -3.75
CA TYR A 10 5.24 4.54 -4.37
C TYR A 10 6.39 4.85 -3.38
N SER A 11 7.08 3.80 -2.95
CA SER A 11 8.14 3.84 -1.94
C SER A 11 9.53 3.58 -2.53
N HIS A 12 10.53 4.25 -2.00
CA HIS A 12 11.94 3.99 -2.30
C HIS A 12 12.47 2.73 -1.57
N ASP A 13 11.80 2.30 -0.51
CA ASP A 13 12.10 1.06 0.22
C ASP A 13 10.78 0.33 0.52
N PRO A 14 10.19 -0.33 -0.50
CA PRO A 14 8.87 -0.94 -0.38
C PRO A 14 8.85 -2.09 0.64
N GLU A 15 9.97 -2.78 0.86
CA GLU A 15 10.02 -3.88 1.83
C GLU A 15 9.98 -3.36 3.27
N ALA A 16 10.75 -2.31 3.57
CA ALA A 16 10.70 -1.68 4.88
C ALA A 16 9.31 -1.11 5.17
N ASP A 17 8.70 -0.44 4.20
CA ASP A 17 7.37 0.15 4.37
C ASP A 17 6.29 -0.92 4.50
N ARG A 18 6.30 -1.99 3.69
CA ARG A 18 5.37 -3.12 3.89
C ARG A 18 5.52 -3.74 5.28
N THR A 19 6.76 -3.87 5.76
CA THR A 19 7.06 -4.36 7.12
C THR A 19 6.49 -3.42 8.18
N PHE A 20 6.60 -2.10 7.99
CA PHE A 20 6.00 -1.13 8.88
C PHE A 20 4.47 -1.28 8.98
N PHE A 21 3.78 -1.38 7.84
CA PHE A 21 2.32 -1.54 7.82
C PHE A 21 1.89 -2.88 8.45
N LYS A 22 2.67 -3.94 8.22
CA LYS A 22 2.40 -5.27 8.74
C LYS A 22 2.68 -5.41 10.24
N GLU A 23 3.87 -5.01 10.69
CA GLU A 23 4.40 -5.37 12.01
C GLU A 23 4.28 -4.24 13.00
N VAL A 24 4.43 -2.99 12.55
CA VAL A 24 4.34 -1.81 13.44
C VAL A 24 2.89 -1.35 13.56
N LEU A 25 2.19 -1.19 12.44
CA LEU A 25 0.77 -0.82 12.44
C LEU A 25 -0.16 -2.02 12.67
N GLY A 26 0.32 -3.25 12.46
CA GLY A 26 -0.48 -4.45 12.70
C GLY A 26 -1.66 -4.60 11.74
N LEU A 27 -1.59 -4.04 10.54
CA LEU A 27 -2.73 -4.05 9.62
C LEU A 27 -2.96 -5.45 9.04
N HIS A 28 -4.24 -5.83 9.01
CA HIS A 28 -4.68 -7.00 8.24
C HIS A 28 -4.34 -6.79 6.77
N HIS A 29 -3.86 -7.84 6.10
CA HIS A 29 -3.47 -7.77 4.70
C HIS A 29 -3.69 -9.09 3.98
N VAL A 30 -3.76 -9.00 2.66
CA VAL A 30 -3.68 -10.14 1.74
C VAL A 30 -2.41 -10.02 0.90
N ASP A 31 -1.89 -11.15 0.45
CA ASP A 31 -0.81 -11.18 -0.55
C ASP A 31 -1.44 -11.47 -1.93
N ALA A 32 -1.36 -10.50 -2.84
CA ALA A 32 -1.82 -10.64 -4.23
C ALA A 32 -0.87 -11.51 -5.09
N GLY A 33 0.16 -12.08 -4.48
CA GLY A 33 1.19 -12.92 -5.08
C GLY A 33 2.55 -12.22 -5.04
N GLY A 34 3.63 -12.96 -4.82
CA GLY A 34 4.99 -12.42 -4.94
C GLY A 34 5.35 -11.29 -3.97
N GLY A 35 4.66 -11.17 -2.83
CA GLY A 35 4.91 -10.13 -1.83
C GLY A 35 4.18 -8.81 -2.10
N TRP A 36 3.22 -8.79 -3.03
CA TRP A 36 2.37 -7.64 -3.28
C TRP A 36 1.26 -7.56 -2.24
N LEU A 37 1.58 -6.95 -1.09
CA LEU A 37 0.65 -6.83 0.02
C LEU A 37 -0.36 -5.70 -0.17
N ILE A 38 -1.62 -5.99 0.14
CA ILE A 38 -2.72 -5.02 0.20
C ILE A 38 -3.22 -4.98 1.65
N PHE A 39 -3.13 -3.82 2.28
CA PHE A 39 -3.47 -3.60 3.68
C PHE A 39 -4.87 -3.01 3.84
N ALA A 40 -5.64 -3.54 4.79
CA ALA A 40 -7.00 -3.11 5.08
C ALA A 40 -7.02 -1.80 5.89
N LEU A 41 -7.88 -0.86 5.49
CA LEU A 41 -8.23 0.37 6.21
C LEU A 41 -9.76 0.50 6.29
N PRO A 42 -10.32 1.32 7.19
CA PRO A 42 -11.71 1.75 7.06
C PRO A 42 -11.78 3.06 6.24
N PRO A 43 -12.62 3.17 5.20
CA PRO A 43 -13.34 2.15 4.41
C PRO A 43 -12.57 1.74 3.12
N ALA A 44 -11.24 1.71 3.19
CA ALA A 44 -10.34 1.74 2.05
C ALA A 44 -9.29 0.61 2.14
N GLU A 45 -8.38 0.58 1.18
CA GLU A 45 -7.20 -0.27 1.26
C GLU A 45 -6.00 0.45 0.67
N VAL A 46 -4.81 0.00 1.05
CA VAL A 46 -3.55 0.61 0.60
C VAL A 46 -2.54 -0.45 0.22
N ALA A 47 -1.85 -0.24 -0.89
CA ALA A 47 -0.71 -1.03 -1.34
C ALA A 47 0.55 -0.16 -1.39
N VAL A 48 1.71 -0.81 -1.28
CA VAL A 48 3.02 -0.16 -1.39
C VAL A 48 3.77 -0.75 -2.58
N HIS A 49 4.06 0.11 -3.56
CA HIS A 49 4.76 -0.21 -4.79
C HIS A 49 6.17 0.39 -4.79
N PRO A 50 7.15 -0.20 -5.48
CA PRO A 50 8.45 0.43 -5.68
C PRO A 50 8.32 1.71 -6.53
N ALA A 51 8.91 2.81 -6.07
CA ALA A 51 9.02 4.04 -6.82
C ALA A 51 10.08 3.91 -7.93
N GLU A 52 9.82 4.54 -9.08
CA GLU A 52 10.88 4.77 -10.05
C GLU A 52 11.85 5.84 -9.54
N PRO A 53 13.16 5.75 -9.87
CA PRO A 53 14.14 6.76 -9.47
C PRO A 53 13.71 8.17 -9.88
N GLY A 54 13.63 9.07 -8.89
CA GLY A 54 13.25 10.48 -9.09
C GLY A 54 11.76 10.72 -9.33
N LYS A 55 10.89 9.72 -9.14
CA LYS A 55 9.43 9.84 -9.33
C LYS A 55 8.66 9.38 -8.09
N PRO A 56 8.63 10.17 -7.00
CA PRO A 56 7.72 9.90 -5.90
C PRO A 56 6.27 10.11 -6.34
N GLY A 57 5.33 9.38 -5.74
CA GLY A 57 3.92 9.53 -6.09
C GLY A 57 2.97 8.66 -5.29
N HIS A 58 1.68 8.87 -5.55
CA HIS A 58 0.60 8.00 -5.11
C HIS A 58 -0.51 8.00 -6.17
N GLU A 59 -1.30 6.93 -6.19
CA GLU A 59 -2.45 6.77 -7.08
C GLU A 59 -3.71 6.41 -6.28
N LEU A 60 -4.87 6.75 -6.83
CA LEU A 60 -6.18 6.44 -6.26
C LEU A 60 -7.03 5.76 -7.32
N PHE A 61 -7.58 4.60 -6.94
CA PHE A 61 -8.51 3.81 -7.74
C PHE A 61 -9.86 3.76 -7.01
N LEU A 62 -10.95 4.01 -7.74
CA LEU A 62 -12.31 4.21 -7.23
C LEU A 62 -13.28 3.12 -7.69
#